data_AF-A0A6M8V869-F1
#
_entry.id   AF-A0A6M8V869-F1
#
_cell.length_a   1.000
_cell.length_b   1.000
_cell.length_c   1.000
_cell.angle_alpha   90.00
_cell.angle_beta   90.00
_cell.angle_gamma   90.00
#
_symmetry.space_group_name_H-M   'P 1'
#
loop_
_entity.id
_entity.type
_entity.pdbx_description
1 polymer ?
#
loop_
_entity_poly.entity_id
_entity_poly.type
_entity_poly.pdbx_seq_one_letter_code
_entity_poly.pdbx_strand_id
1 'polypeptide(L)' 'MVKLNLEGNFVNDLPEGLWLWKYPDGKKKEEGIFTKGKRTGVWNFYDDAGNMTLEKNYDIEDTLQVDADDSKFLDKKLRP' A
#
# COMPACT_ATOMS: atom_id res chain seq x y z
N MET A 1 -23.72 -5.62 3.47
CA MET A 1 -22.30 -5.87 3.14
C MET A 1 -21.81 -4.71 2.31
N VAL A 2 -20.88 -3.92 2.82
CA VAL A 2 -20.24 -2.85 2.04
C VAL A 2 -19.13 -3.49 1.22
N LYS A 3 -19.22 -3.43 -0.12
CA LYS A 3 -18.25 -4.03 -1.04
C LYS A 3 -17.27 -2.93 -1.47
N LEU A 4 -16.00 -3.07 -1.12
CA LEU A 4 -14.95 -2.20 -1.66
C LEU A 4 -14.69 -2.63 -3.11
N ASN A 5 -14.54 -1.65 -4.00
CA ASN A 5 -14.09 -1.92 -5.37
C ASN A 5 -12.57 -1.86 -5.38
N LEU A 6 -11.96 -2.93 -5.86
CA LEU A 6 -10.52 -3.11 -5.94
C LEU A 6 -10.15 -3.29 -7.40
N GLU A 7 -9.30 -2.41 -7.90
CA GLU A 7 -8.80 -2.43 -9.27
C GLU A 7 -7.29 -2.63 -9.24
N GLY A 8 -6.80 -3.71 -9.83
CA GLY A 8 -5.38 -4.06 -9.85
C GLY A 8 -5.13 -5.32 -10.68
N ASN A 9 -3.86 -5.56 -11.00
CA ASN A 9 -3.44 -6.76 -11.70
C ASN A 9 -2.78 -7.76 -10.74
N PHE A 10 -2.91 -9.04 -11.04
CA PHE A 10 -2.22 -10.11 -10.33
C PHE A 10 -1.24 -10.80 -11.28
N VAL A 11 0.00 -10.98 -10.83
CA VAL A 11 1.06 -11.67 -11.56
C VAL A 11 1.62 -12.74 -10.63
N ASN A 12 1.58 -14.01 -11.07
CA ASN A 12 1.96 -15.16 -10.24
C ASN A 12 1.22 -15.19 -8.89
N ASP A 13 -0.09 -14.96 -8.88
CA ASP A 13 -0.94 -14.89 -7.68
C ASP A 13 -0.60 -13.75 -6.70
N LEU A 14 0.31 -12.84 -7.08
CA LEU A 14 0.70 -11.67 -6.28
C LEU A 14 0.18 -10.37 -6.89
N PRO A 15 -0.28 -9.40 -6.09
CA PRO A 15 -0.67 -8.09 -6.60
C PRO A 15 0.55 -7.38 -7.22
N GLU A 16 0.36 -6.84 -8.42
CA GLU A 16 1.41 -6.15 -9.18
C GLU A 16 0.84 -4.98 -9.99
N GLY A 17 1.63 -3.91 -10.14
CA GLY A 17 1.28 -2.72 -10.88
C GLY A 17 0.50 -1.71 -10.04
N LEU A 18 -0.28 -0.84 -10.70
CA LEU A 18 -1.08 0.17 -10.02
C LEU A 18 -2.35 -0.45 -9.41
N TRP A 19 -2.60 -0.11 -8.16
CA TRP A 19 -3.72 -0.58 -7.37
C TRP A 19 -4.54 0.58 -6.86
N LEU A 20 -5.86 0.42 -6.93
CA LEU A 20 -6.83 1.43 -6.54
C LEU A 20 -7.95 0.78 -5.74
N TRP A 21 -8.11 1.24 -4.51
CA TRP A 21 -9.26 0.93 -3.66
C TRP A 21 -10.23 2.10 -3.67
N LYS A 22 -11.50 1.78 -3.84
CA LYS A 22 -12.60 2.74 -3.75
C LYS A 22 -13.58 2.35 -2.65
N TYR A 23 -14.07 3.37 -1.96
CA TYR A 23 -15.24 3.29 -1.10
C TYR A 23 -16.47 2.82 -1.90
N PRO A 24 -17.52 2.29 -1.24
CA PRO A 24 -18.78 1.94 -1.88
C PRO A 24 -19.40 3.10 -2.68
N ASP A 25 -19.20 4.33 -2.22
CA ASP A 25 -19.62 5.57 -2.90
C ASP A 25 -18.79 5.90 -4.16
N GLY A 26 -17.82 5.07 -4.53
CA GLY A 26 -16.98 5.24 -5.72
C GLY A 26 -15.79 6.19 -5.51
N LYS A 27 -15.71 6.87 -4.36
CA LYS A 27 -14.57 7.72 -4.00
C LYS A 27 -13.32 6.88 -3.75
N LYS A 28 -12.16 7.44 -4.08
CA LYS A 28 -10.87 6.81 -3.82
C LYS A 28 -10.67 6.68 -2.31
N LYS A 29 -10.15 5.53 -1.89
CA LYS A 29 -9.78 5.22 -0.50
C LYS A 29 -8.28 5.14 -0.37
N GLU A 30 -7.63 4.40 -1.26
CA GLU A 30 -6.18 4.33 -1.32
C GLU A 30 -5.73 3.93 -2.72
N GLU A 31 -4.59 4.46 -3.17
CA GLU A 31 -3.97 4.09 -4.43
C GLU A 31 -2.45 4.05 -4.30
N GLY A 32 -1.82 3.16 -5.05
CA GLY A 32 -0.38 3.02 -5.05
C GLY A 32 0.08 1.88 -5.95
N ILE A 33 1.38 1.59 -5.92
CA ILE A 33 1.96 0.53 -6.75
C ILE A 33 2.27 -0.68 -5.88
N PHE A 34 1.97 -1.87 -6.37
CA PHE A 34 2.54 -3.12 -5.86
C PHE A 34 3.60 -3.67 -6.79
N THR A 35 4.64 -4.22 -6.19
CA THR A 35 5.67 -4.99 -6.88
C THR A 35 5.85 -6.30 -6.13
N LYS A 36 5.67 -7.44 -6.80
CA LYS A 36 5.77 -8.79 -6.20
C LYS A 36 4.97 -8.96 -4.90
N GLY A 37 3.76 -8.44 -4.86
CA GLY A 37 2.89 -8.57 -3.69
C GLY A 37 3.10 -7.51 -2.60
N LYS A 38 4.08 -6.61 -2.75
CA LYS A 38 4.45 -5.63 -1.74
C LYS A 38 4.20 -4.20 -2.19
N ARG A 39 3.78 -3.34 -1.27
CA ARG A 39 3.53 -1.91 -1.54
C ARG A 39 4.86 -1.22 -1.85
N THR A 40 4.95 -0.53 -2.97
CA THR A 40 6.15 0.15 -3.44
C THR A 40 5.81 1.52 -4.03
N GLY A 41 6.74 2.46 -3.97
CA GLY A 41 6.56 3.83 -4.44
C GLY A 41 5.58 4.62 -3.56
N VAL A 42 4.98 5.65 -4.15
CA VAL A 42 4.09 6.56 -3.43
C VAL A 42 2.69 5.94 -3.29
N TRP A 43 2.20 5.97 -2.06
CA TRP A 43 0.90 5.48 -1.64
C TRP A 43 0.09 6.61 -1.06
N ASN A 44 -1.07 6.84 -1.66
CA ASN A 44 -1.97 7.91 -1.32
C ASN A 44 -3.20 7.32 -0.63
N PHE A 45 -3.57 7.88 0.51
CA PHE A 45 -4.77 7.51 1.25
C PHE A 45 -5.71 8.69 1.31
N TYR A 46 -6.99 8.38 1.23
CA TYR A 46 -8.08 9.33 1.17
C TYR A 46 -9.13 8.96 2.20
N ASP A 47 -9.79 9.99 2.74
CA ASP A 47 -10.94 9.84 3.63
C ASP A 47 -12.24 9.56 2.85
N ASP A 48 -13.34 9.23 3.55
CA ASP A 48 -14.67 9.09 2.93
C ASP A 48 -15.17 10.39 2.27
N ALA A 49 -14.65 11.55 2.69
CA ALA A 49 -14.88 12.80 2.01
C ALA A 49 -14.22 12.87 0.61
N GLY A 50 -13.20 12.05 0.35
CA GLY A 50 -12.35 12.08 -0.86
C GLY A 50 -11.11 12.97 -0.72
N ASN A 51 -10.86 13.51 0.48
CA ASN A 51 -9.69 14.33 0.77
C ASN A 51 -8.48 13.44 1.04
N MET A 52 -7.34 13.79 0.48
CA MET A 52 -6.08 13.10 0.75
C MET A 52 -5.68 13.32 2.20
N THR A 53 -5.56 12.23 2.96
CA THR A 53 -5.23 12.26 4.39
C THR A 53 -3.79 11.91 4.66
N LEU A 54 -3.20 11.08 3.79
CA LEU A 54 -1.86 10.55 4.01
C LEU A 54 -1.20 10.20 2.69
N GLU A 55 0.07 10.53 2.59
CA GLU A 55 0.97 10.07 1.55
C GLU A 55 2.11 9.31 2.24
N LYS A 56 2.43 8.12 1.76
CA LYS A 56 3.57 7.31 2.22
C LYS A 56 4.36 6.84 1.03
N ASN A 57 5.67 7.03 1.07
CA ASN A 57 6.55 6.40 0.10
C ASN A 57 7.10 5.09 0.67
N TYR A 58 6.83 3.97 0.00
CA TYR A 58 7.35 2.66 0.33
C TYR A 58 8.52 2.35 -0.58
N ASP A 59 9.73 2.36 -0.03
CA ASP A 59 10.90 1.95 -0.80
C ASP A 59 10.96 0.42 -0.90
N ILE A 60 11.40 -0.09 -2.06
CA ILE A 60 11.61 -1.52 -2.31
C ILE A 60 12.62 -2.13 -1.35
N GLU A 61 13.60 -1.37 -0.87
CA GLU A 61 14.59 -1.82 0.11
C GLU A 61 13.96 -2.12 1.49
N ASP A 62 12.93 -1.34 1.88
CA ASP A 62 12.19 -1.52 3.14
C ASP A 62 11.24 -2.73 3.07
N THR A 63 10.86 -3.15 1.86
CA THR A 63 9.89 -4.23 1.65
C THR A 63 10.53 -5.60 1.42
N LEU A 64 11.85 -5.71 1.28
CA LEU A 64 12.52 -7.01 1.05
C LEU A 64 12.53 -7.97 2.26
N GLN A 65 11.94 -7.61 3.40
CA GLN A 65 11.96 -8.44 4.61
C GLN A 65 10.57 -8.93 5.04
N VAL A 66 9.96 -9.89 4.31
CA VAL A 66 8.83 -10.66 4.87
C VAL A 66 8.84 -12.12 4.42
N ASP A 67 10.00 -12.75 4.32
CA ASP A 67 10.11 -14.21 4.14
C ASP A 67 11.50 -14.65 4.67
N ALA A 68 11.79 -14.57 5.96
CA ALA A 68 11.54 -15.62 6.93
C ALA A 68 11.96 -15.09 8.32
N ASP A 69 11.22 -15.48 9.35
CA ASP A 69 11.55 -15.27 10.75
C ASP A 69 11.26 -13.87 11.32
N ASP A 70 10.33 -13.89 12.26
CA ASP A 70 9.90 -12.85 13.17
C ASP A 70 11.12 -12.34 13.98
N SER A 71 11.91 -11.39 13.46
CA SER A 71 12.99 -10.72 14.22
C SER A 71 13.64 -9.55 13.45
N LYS A 72 13.18 -8.32 13.72
CA LYS A 72 14.00 -7.09 13.91
C LYS A 72 13.21 -5.83 13.57
N PHE A 73 12.45 -5.34 14.54
CA PHE A 73 12.25 -3.90 14.70
C PHE A 73 13.55 -3.26 15.20
N LEU A 74 14.43 -2.88 14.28
CA LEU A 74 15.47 -1.85 14.46
C LEU A 74 15.53 -1.14 13.09
N ASP A 75 15.33 0.17 12.95
CA ASP A 75 16.05 1.20 13.68
C ASP A 75 15.16 2.40 14.00
N LYS A 76 15.06 2.67 15.31
CA LYS A 76 14.77 3.98 15.87
C LYS A 76 15.91 4.92 15.45
N LYS A 77 15.82 5.54 14.26
CA LYS A 77 16.76 6.59 13.84
C LYS A 77 16.59 7.81 14.75
N LEU A 78 17.46 7.83 15.76
CA LEU A 78 17.91 8.96 16.55
C LEU A 78 17.82 10.26 15.74
N ARG A 79 16.92 11.17 16.14
CA ARG A 79 17.03 12.60 15.81
C ARG A 79 17.83 13.25 16.95
N PRO A 80 18.58 14.30 16.64
CA PRO A 80 20.04 14.46 16.81
C PRO A 80 20.59 14.32 18.24
#